data_AF-A0A2G9UVH9-F1
#
_entry.id   AF-A0A2G9UVH9-F1
#
_cell.length_a   1.000
_cell.length_b   1.000
_cell.length_c   1.000
_cell.angle_alpha   90.00
_cell.angle_beta   90.00
_cell.angle_gamma   90.00
#
_symmetry.space_group_name_H-M   'P 1'
#
loop_
_entity.id
_entity.type
_entity.pdbx_description
1 polymer ?
#
loop_
_entity_poly.entity_id
_entity_poly.type
_entity_poly.pdbx_seq_one_letter_code
_entity_poly.pdbx_strand_id
1 'polypeptide(L)'
;VFIYNARISKYWPPQEYSLDLVEPNMFQWTMSKMHLRAEHKKHSSLISFRRIQLSVLDKKPAKSYKPDPELYERFLNVRINENNLDIIGQTFGIIKPKSKILQQSMKNFTLIHFVQNLREKNLFLDYQLTSDPFVQNGAIAMLAKGEISWRGNGGTPFFPPNIRVPLPHGVHMVEFYASDYLANSMLYHVYKQHLLDVIVGPESSPQLEDLLMTSCGTGFCIGEFLGALSEQYPNRQVEVTFTARKAPLIVFVENRARFRLHGRMNMFVRPGNATQVKEMVIRSDTTMTANVIMWINGTRIIGNATIENLDFKLLETKIKDVDQASFGDLGLFGAEFLEKLLTEILQIGIIMPSMQGVQLKSPRLSFHERYLRVVTYFKLDEYFTGDLVQTAVKQTFNHVG
;
A
#
# COMPACT_ATOMS: atom_id res chain seq x y z
N VAL A 1 37.61 39.51 -21.87
CA VAL A 1 36.44 40.39 -22.14
C VAL A 1 35.37 40.03 -21.13
N PHE A 2 35.05 40.94 -20.21
CA PHE A 2 33.96 40.75 -19.26
C PHE A 2 32.73 41.49 -19.79
N ILE A 3 31.64 40.76 -20.01
CA ILE A 3 30.38 41.32 -20.48
C ILE A 3 29.49 41.53 -19.26
N TYR A 4 29.36 42.78 -18.82
CA TYR A 4 28.45 43.17 -17.75
C TYR A 4 27.09 43.57 -18.36
N ASN A 5 25.98 43.26 -17.69
CA ASN A 5 24.60 43.62 -18.10
C ASN A 5 24.11 43.07 -19.46
N ALA A 6 24.64 41.95 -19.96
CA ALA A 6 24.04 41.30 -21.13
C ALA A 6 22.76 40.54 -20.76
N ARG A 7 21.70 40.74 -21.56
CA ARG A 7 20.47 39.94 -21.50
C ARG A 7 20.51 38.86 -22.58
N ILE A 8 20.04 37.65 -22.26
CA ILE A 8 19.78 36.64 -23.28
C ILE A 8 18.51 37.07 -24.03
N SER A 9 18.63 37.46 -25.30
CA SER A 9 17.49 37.90 -26.11
C SER A 9 16.84 36.79 -26.92
N LYS A 10 17.59 35.71 -27.20
CA LYS A 10 17.07 34.53 -27.88
C LYS A 10 17.84 33.28 -27.47
N TYR A 11 17.13 32.18 -27.30
CA TYR A 11 17.67 30.87 -27.00
C TYR A 11 17.19 29.89 -28.07
N TRP A 12 18.11 29.12 -28.63
CA TRP A 12 17.81 27.96 -29.46
C TRP A 12 18.21 26.71 -28.69
N PRO A 13 17.23 25.84 -28.36
CA PRO A 13 17.51 24.62 -27.62
C PRO A 13 18.44 23.69 -28.41
N PRO A 14 19.19 22.82 -27.72
CA PRO A 14 20.03 21.83 -28.38
C PRO A 14 19.19 20.95 -29.31
N GLN A 15 19.65 20.80 -30.55
CA GLN A 15 19.01 19.94 -31.55
C GLN A 15 19.35 18.47 -31.35
N GLU A 16 20.45 18.20 -30.64
CA GLU A 16 20.95 16.89 -30.35
C GLU A 16 21.21 16.81 -28.84
N TYR A 17 20.65 15.79 -28.21
CA TYR A 17 20.90 15.49 -26.81
C TYR A 17 20.86 13.98 -26.57
N SER A 18 21.70 13.48 -25.66
CA SER A 18 21.70 12.08 -25.21
C SER A 18 21.86 12.02 -23.70
N LEU A 19 21.14 11.11 -23.07
CA LEU A 19 21.35 10.76 -21.67
C LEU A 19 21.86 9.33 -21.61
N ASP A 20 23.14 9.18 -21.30
CA ASP A 20 23.82 7.89 -21.28
C ASP A 20 24.03 7.45 -19.82
N LEU A 21 23.61 6.22 -19.50
CA LEU A 21 23.85 5.62 -18.20
C LEU A 21 25.21 4.90 -18.23
N VAL A 22 26.11 5.31 -17.34
CA VAL A 22 27.49 4.83 -17.24
C VAL A 22 27.68 4.16 -15.88
N GLU A 23 27.92 2.85 -15.90
CA GLU A 23 28.16 2.07 -14.69
C GLU A 23 29.46 2.50 -13.98
N PRO A 24 29.52 2.44 -12.64
CA PRO A 24 28.45 1.98 -11.75
C PRO A 24 27.47 3.08 -11.31
N ASN A 25 27.81 4.38 -11.37
CA ASN A 25 27.00 5.44 -10.72
C ASN A 25 27.08 6.80 -11.44
N MET A 26 27.10 6.80 -12.77
CA MET A 26 27.21 8.04 -13.54
C MET A 26 26.11 8.10 -14.60
N PHE A 27 25.50 9.28 -14.74
CA PHE A 27 24.77 9.61 -15.95
C PHE A 27 25.49 10.74 -16.65
N GLN A 28 25.62 10.59 -17.96
CA GLN A 28 26.24 11.56 -18.83
C GLN A 28 25.15 12.18 -19.70
N TRP A 29 24.89 13.46 -19.47
CA TRP A 29 24.03 14.23 -20.34
C TRP A 29 24.87 15.00 -21.34
N THR A 30 24.69 14.68 -22.62
CA THR A 30 25.35 15.38 -23.72
C THR A 30 24.32 16.24 -24.44
N MET A 31 24.67 17.49 -24.73
CA MET A 31 23.86 18.42 -25.52
C MET A 31 24.74 19.09 -26.58
N SER A 32 24.27 19.17 -27.82
CA SER A 32 24.98 19.82 -28.91
C SER A 32 24.06 20.71 -29.75
N LYS A 33 24.69 21.61 -30.52
CA LYS A 33 24.00 22.53 -31.44
C LYS A 33 23.06 23.51 -30.72
N MET A 34 23.47 23.98 -29.55
CA MET A 34 22.75 25.00 -28.78
C MET A 34 23.27 26.39 -29.13
N HIS A 35 22.38 27.37 -29.26
CA HIS A 35 22.75 28.76 -29.52
C HIS A 35 22.08 29.71 -28.53
N LEU A 36 22.83 30.72 -28.09
CA LEU A 36 22.34 31.82 -27.26
C LEU A 36 22.67 33.14 -27.96
N ARG A 37 21.68 34.02 -28.08
CA ARG A 37 21.92 35.42 -28.45
C ARG A 37 21.95 36.25 -27.18
N ALA A 38 23.10 36.84 -26.90
CA ALA A 38 23.26 37.81 -25.83
C ALA A 38 23.26 39.22 -26.41
N GLU A 39 22.46 40.10 -25.82
CA GLU A 39 22.38 41.52 -26.18
C GLU A 39 22.85 42.39 -25.02
N HIS A 40 23.73 43.33 -25.32
CA HIS A 40 24.11 44.40 -24.40
C HIS A 40 24.13 45.73 -25.16
N LYS A 41 23.26 46.66 -24.74
CA LYS A 41 23.03 47.96 -25.38
C LYS A 41 22.75 47.83 -26.89
N LYS A 42 23.75 48.09 -27.74
CA LYS A 42 23.67 48.05 -29.22
C LYS A 42 24.47 46.89 -29.85
N HIS A 43 25.10 46.04 -29.04
CA HIS A 43 25.85 44.89 -29.54
C HIS A 43 25.09 43.60 -29.24
N SER A 44 24.90 42.79 -30.28
CA SER A 44 24.41 41.42 -30.14
C SER A 44 25.51 40.44 -30.48
N SER A 45 25.74 39.46 -29.62
CA SER A 45 26.68 38.36 -29.87
C SER A 45 25.92 37.04 -29.93
N LEU A 46 26.24 36.23 -30.93
CA LEU A 46 25.76 34.85 -31.02
C LEU A 46 26.80 33.93 -30.41
N ILE A 47 26.42 33.24 -29.34
CA ILE A 47 27.23 32.24 -28.65
C ILE A 47 26.73 30.87 -29.12
N SER A 48 27.61 30.10 -29.76
CA SER A 48 27.28 28.77 -30.28
C SER A 48 28.03 27.72 -29.47
N PHE A 49 27.30 26.79 -28.86
CA PHE A 49 27.86 25.69 -28.10
C PHE A 49 27.90 24.44 -28.98
N ARG A 50 29.11 24.00 -29.32
CA ARG A 50 29.29 22.81 -30.16
C ARG A 50 28.89 21.53 -29.42
N ARG A 51 29.37 21.37 -28.19
CA ARG A 51 29.05 20.24 -27.31
C ARG A 51 29.21 20.67 -25.86
N ILE A 52 28.21 20.38 -25.05
CA ILE A 52 28.23 20.48 -23.58
C ILE A 52 28.04 19.05 -23.07
N GLN A 53 28.92 18.62 -22.19
CA GLN A 53 28.83 17.32 -21.54
C GLN A 53 28.79 17.55 -20.03
N LEU A 54 27.70 17.12 -19.42
CA LEU A 54 27.52 17.14 -17.97
C LEU A 54 27.63 15.69 -17.50
N SER A 55 28.53 15.46 -16.55
CA SER A 55 28.71 14.16 -15.92
C SER A 55 28.48 14.35 -14.44
N VAL A 56 27.37 13.80 -13.95
CA VAL A 56 27.09 13.82 -12.51
C VAL A 56 27.57 12.48 -11.97
N LEU A 57 28.65 12.54 -11.20
CA LEU A 57 29.08 11.45 -10.34
C LEU A 57 28.32 11.62 -9.03
N ASP A 58 27.51 10.62 -8.67
CA ASP A 58 26.84 10.63 -7.37
C ASP A 58 27.88 10.34 -6.27
N LYS A 59 28.68 11.36 -5.92
CA LYS A 59 29.59 11.35 -4.77
C LYS A 59 28.93 12.13 -3.65
N LYS A 60 27.97 11.48 -2.99
CA LYS A 60 27.20 11.94 -1.82
C LYS A 60 26.28 13.14 -2.12
N PRO A 61 25.10 13.22 -1.50
CA PRO A 61 24.40 14.48 -1.41
C PRO A 61 25.34 15.49 -0.76
N ALA A 62 25.55 16.63 -1.43
CA ALA A 62 26.38 17.70 -0.94
C ALA A 62 26.00 18.03 0.51
N LYS A 63 27.01 18.07 1.39
CA LYS A 63 26.93 18.39 2.82
C LYS A 63 26.38 19.80 3.14
N SER A 64 25.64 20.47 2.26
CA SER A 64 25.24 21.87 2.42
C SER A 64 23.76 22.10 2.70
N TYR A 65 22.94 21.06 2.82
CA TYR A 65 21.61 21.19 3.43
C TYR A 65 21.42 20.01 4.38
N LYS A 66 21.52 20.27 5.69
CA LYS A 66 20.90 19.41 6.69
C LYS A 66 19.45 19.87 6.80
N PRO A 67 18.48 19.27 6.08
CA PRO A 67 17.10 19.44 6.49
C PRO A 67 16.99 18.96 7.94
N ASP A 68 16.18 19.65 8.72
CA ASP A 68 15.91 19.31 10.11
C ASP A 68 15.67 17.78 10.24
N PRO A 69 16.42 17.05 11.10
CA PRO A 69 16.33 15.60 11.19
C PRO A 69 14.90 15.08 11.39
N GLU A 70 14.07 15.81 12.15
CA GLU A 70 12.66 15.49 12.32
C GLU A 70 11.83 15.66 11.04
N LEU A 71 12.21 16.58 10.16
CA LEU A 71 11.58 16.73 8.85
C LEU A 71 11.98 15.58 7.94
N TYR A 72 13.28 15.25 7.83
CA TYR A 72 13.79 14.17 6.97
C TYR A 72 13.17 12.79 7.29
N GLU A 73 13.05 12.46 8.57
CA GLU A 73 12.38 11.22 9.02
C GLU A 73 10.88 11.19 8.68
N ARG A 74 10.20 12.34 8.62
CA ARG A 74 8.78 12.44 8.23
C ARG A 74 8.56 12.33 6.72
N PHE A 75 9.54 12.68 5.88
CA PHE A 75 9.41 12.50 4.44
C PHE A 75 9.45 11.01 4.08
N LEU A 76 10.39 10.25 4.65
CA LEU A 76 10.68 8.87 4.25
C LEU A 76 9.70 7.81 4.80
N ASN A 77 8.69 8.26 5.54
CA ASN A 77 7.61 7.46 6.08
C ASN A 77 6.27 7.97 5.53
N VAL A 78 5.66 7.26 4.57
CA VAL A 78 4.36 7.66 4.02
C VAL A 78 3.23 6.91 4.71
N ARG A 79 2.17 7.63 5.09
CA ARG A 79 0.96 6.98 5.58
C ARG A 79 0.25 6.27 4.43
N ILE A 80 -0.05 4.99 4.60
CA ILE A 80 -0.64 4.14 3.55
C ILE A 80 -2.05 4.57 3.11
N ASN A 81 -2.70 5.47 3.86
CA ASN A 81 -4.07 5.94 3.59
C ASN A 81 -4.13 7.27 2.83
N GLU A 82 -2.98 7.90 2.54
CA GLU A 82 -2.97 9.18 1.85
C GLU A 82 -3.42 8.99 0.40
N ASN A 83 -4.47 9.71 0.01
CA ASN A 83 -5.09 9.58 -1.30
C ASN A 83 -4.17 9.98 -2.48
N ASN A 84 -3.01 10.57 -2.19
CA ASN A 84 -1.99 11.00 -3.15
C ASN A 84 -0.60 10.52 -2.69
N LEU A 85 -0.38 9.21 -2.68
CA LEU A 85 0.88 8.60 -2.23
C LEU A 85 2.00 8.86 -3.26
N ASP A 86 2.77 9.94 -3.04
CA ASP A 86 3.96 10.28 -3.83
C ASP A 86 5.24 9.77 -3.14
N ILE A 87 5.66 8.54 -3.46
CA ILE A 87 6.83 7.93 -2.77
C ILE A 87 8.14 8.58 -3.23
N ILE A 88 8.32 8.78 -4.54
CA ILE A 88 9.62 9.22 -5.08
C ILE A 88 9.80 10.73 -4.86
N GLY A 89 8.76 11.55 -5.05
CA GLY A 89 8.81 12.98 -4.79
C GLY A 89 9.03 13.30 -3.31
N GLN A 90 8.46 12.51 -2.39
CA GLN A 90 8.76 12.62 -0.96
C GLN A 90 10.20 12.18 -0.64
N THR A 91 10.75 11.16 -1.32
CA THR A 91 12.17 10.76 -1.20
C THR A 91 13.12 11.92 -1.55
N PHE A 92 12.79 12.68 -2.59
CA PHE A 92 13.66 13.69 -3.20
C PHE A 92 13.30 15.14 -2.82
N GLY A 93 12.51 15.36 -1.75
CA GLY A 93 12.40 16.66 -1.08
C GLY A 93 11.53 17.73 -1.75
N ILE A 94 10.63 17.37 -2.67
CA ILE A 94 9.74 18.33 -3.36
C ILE A 94 8.29 18.08 -2.90
N ILE A 95 7.71 18.94 -2.04
CA ILE A 95 6.29 18.83 -1.63
C ILE A 95 5.47 20.04 -2.13
N LYS A 96 4.37 19.76 -2.86
CA LYS A 96 2.94 19.94 -2.45
C LYS A 96 2.00 19.74 -3.65
N PRO A 97 0.84 19.08 -3.42
CA PRO A 97 -0.36 19.90 -3.33
C PRO A 97 -1.37 19.52 -2.23
N LYS A 98 -2.11 20.56 -1.83
CA LYS A 98 -3.34 20.53 -1.04
C LYS A 98 -4.51 20.11 -1.94
N SER A 99 -5.31 19.13 -1.52
CA SER A 99 -6.70 19.01 -1.95
C SER A 99 -7.46 18.07 -1.02
N LYS A 100 -8.51 18.62 -0.41
CA LYS A 100 -9.62 17.87 0.21
C LYS A 100 -10.61 17.53 -0.90
N ILE A 101 -11.36 16.43 -0.69
CA ILE A 101 -12.60 16.00 -1.38
C ILE A 101 -12.39 14.70 -2.16
N LEU A 102 -12.91 13.58 -1.62
CA LEU A 102 -14.14 12.94 -2.11
C LEU A 102 -14.42 11.69 -1.25
N GLN A 103 -15.45 11.73 -0.41
CA GLN A 103 -16.02 10.55 0.25
C GLN A 103 -17.51 10.55 -0.07
N GLN A 104 -17.89 9.82 -1.11
CA GLN A 104 -19.28 9.46 -1.33
C GLN A 104 -19.35 8.21 -2.18
N SER A 105 -19.53 7.07 -1.52
CA SER A 105 -20.53 6.04 -1.85
C SER A 105 -20.29 4.82 -0.95
N MET A 106 -21.35 4.03 -0.78
CA MET A 106 -21.43 2.67 -0.22
C MET A 106 -21.86 2.56 1.26
N LYS A 107 -23.06 2.00 1.43
CA LYS A 107 -23.73 1.65 2.69
C LYS A 107 -23.24 0.28 3.17
N ASN A 108 -22.74 0.19 4.40
CA ASN A 108 -22.79 -0.96 5.34
C ASN A 108 -22.01 -0.61 6.64
N PHE A 109 -22.72 -0.44 7.76
CA PHE A 109 -22.27 0.38 8.91
C PHE A 109 -21.07 -0.20 9.71
N THR A 110 -20.93 -1.52 9.80
CA THR A 110 -19.94 -2.18 10.69
C THR A 110 -18.61 -2.50 9.98
N LEU A 111 -18.69 -2.91 8.71
CA LEU A 111 -17.55 -3.14 7.83
C LEU A 111 -16.83 -1.83 7.50
N ILE A 112 -17.60 -0.75 7.32
CA ILE A 112 -17.07 0.61 7.23
C ILE A 112 -16.32 0.94 8.50
N HIS A 113 -16.84 0.69 9.71
CA HIS A 113 -16.11 1.03 10.93
C HIS A 113 -14.81 0.22 11.09
N PHE A 114 -14.79 -1.08 10.74
CA PHE A 114 -13.56 -1.88 10.76
C PHE A 114 -12.53 -1.36 9.75
N VAL A 115 -12.93 -1.16 8.51
CA VAL A 115 -12.05 -0.71 7.43
C VAL A 115 -11.64 0.75 7.60
N GLN A 116 -12.55 1.61 8.04
CA GLN A 116 -12.30 3.01 8.35
C GLN A 116 -11.40 3.12 9.57
N ASN A 117 -11.56 2.27 10.59
CA ASN A 117 -10.58 2.16 11.66
C ASN A 117 -9.23 1.75 11.09
N LEU A 118 -9.12 0.65 10.35
CA LEU A 118 -7.84 0.26 9.73
C LEU A 118 -7.21 1.39 8.89
N ARG A 119 -8.03 2.17 8.19
CA ARG A 119 -7.60 3.33 7.40
C ARG A 119 -7.21 4.54 8.25
N GLU A 120 -7.91 4.86 9.32
CA GLU A 120 -7.64 6.00 10.21
C GLU A 120 -6.43 5.75 11.13
N LYS A 121 -5.96 4.51 11.17
CA LYS A 121 -4.88 4.04 12.02
C LYS A 121 -3.52 4.36 11.39
N ASN A 122 -2.56 4.70 12.24
CA ASN A 122 -1.24 5.22 11.90
C ASN A 122 -0.31 4.13 11.35
N LEU A 123 -0.62 3.53 10.19
CA LEU A 123 0.32 2.65 9.49
C LEU A 123 1.11 3.45 8.47
N PHE A 124 2.43 3.34 8.54
CA PHE A 124 3.37 4.08 7.68
C PHE A 124 4.28 3.10 6.95
N LEU A 125 4.41 3.30 5.64
CA LEU A 125 5.40 2.66 4.80
C LEU A 125 6.71 3.44 4.91
N ASP A 126 7.72 2.79 5.47
CA ASP A 126 9.11 3.20 5.44
C ASP A 126 9.74 2.74 4.12
N TYR A 127 10.06 3.72 3.28
CA TYR A 127 10.67 3.51 1.98
C TYR A 127 12.10 4.07 1.92
N GLN A 128 12.74 4.28 3.08
CA GLN A 128 14.12 4.74 3.15
C GLN A 128 15.03 3.91 2.25
N LEU A 129 15.91 4.60 1.51
CA LEU A 129 16.89 3.94 0.67
C LEU A 129 17.91 3.23 1.55
N THR A 130 18.10 1.95 1.29
CA THR A 130 19.05 1.08 2.00
C THR A 130 20.48 1.25 1.47
N SER A 131 20.62 1.78 0.26
CA SER A 131 21.88 2.16 -0.37
C SER A 131 21.66 3.33 -1.32
N ASP A 132 22.74 4.03 -1.68
CA ASP A 132 22.69 5.02 -2.75
C ASP A 132 22.18 4.37 -4.05
N PRO A 133 21.37 5.08 -4.87
CA PRO A 133 20.98 4.60 -6.19
C PRO A 133 22.20 4.30 -7.05
N PHE A 134 22.10 3.27 -7.89
CA PHE A 134 23.22 2.86 -8.75
C PHE A 134 22.75 2.49 -10.15
N VAL A 135 23.64 2.62 -11.12
CA VAL A 135 23.42 2.19 -12.50
C VAL A 135 23.86 0.75 -12.64
N GLN A 136 22.97 -0.08 -13.15
CA GLN A 136 23.27 -1.47 -13.47
C GLN A 136 22.41 -1.95 -14.64
N ASN A 137 23.03 -2.62 -15.61
CA ASN A 137 22.35 -3.23 -16.75
C ASN A 137 21.47 -2.24 -17.53
N GLY A 138 21.96 -1.01 -17.71
CA GLY A 138 21.23 0.03 -18.44
C GLY A 138 19.99 0.58 -17.71
N ALA A 139 19.88 0.37 -16.40
CA ALA A 139 18.83 0.93 -15.56
C ALA A 139 19.40 1.58 -14.30
N ILE A 140 18.63 2.49 -13.70
CA ILE A 140 18.91 3.03 -12.36
C ILE A 140 18.17 2.14 -11.36
N ALA A 141 18.91 1.45 -10.51
CA ALA A 141 18.39 0.65 -9.42
C ALA A 141 18.31 1.47 -8.13
N MET A 142 17.16 1.38 -7.45
CA MET A 142 16.92 2.00 -6.14
C MET A 142 16.41 0.93 -5.18
N LEU A 143 17.09 0.77 -4.04
CA LEU A 143 16.77 -0.25 -3.04
C LEU A 143 16.15 0.41 -1.82
N ALA A 144 14.86 0.18 -1.59
CA ALA A 144 14.10 0.72 -0.46
C ALA A 144 13.84 -0.34 0.62
N LYS A 145 13.67 0.11 1.86
CA LYS A 145 13.41 -0.76 3.02
C LYS A 145 12.08 -1.51 2.94
N GLY A 146 11.01 -0.82 2.54
CA GLY A 146 9.70 -1.43 2.27
C GLY A 146 9.01 -2.03 3.50
N GLU A 147 9.14 -1.40 4.67
CA GLU A 147 8.50 -1.86 5.92
C GLU A 147 7.23 -1.04 6.19
N ILE A 148 6.09 -1.69 6.40
CA ILE A 148 4.89 -1.02 6.92
C ILE A 148 4.82 -1.22 8.42
N SER A 149 4.87 -0.13 9.19
CA SER A 149 4.88 -0.18 10.66
C SER A 149 3.94 0.80 11.34
N TRP A 150 3.58 0.49 12.59
CA TRP A 150 2.80 1.39 13.43
C TRP A 150 3.59 2.67 13.74
N ARG A 151 3.02 3.82 13.35
CA ARG A 151 3.58 5.17 13.46
C ARG A 151 4.94 5.36 12.76
N GLY A 152 5.36 4.42 11.92
CA GLY A 152 6.69 4.45 11.29
C GLY A 152 7.82 4.02 12.23
N ASN A 153 7.52 3.47 13.41
CA ASN A 153 8.53 3.15 14.42
C ASN A 153 9.34 1.88 14.10
N GLY A 154 9.03 1.17 13.01
CA GLY A 154 9.63 -0.11 12.66
C GLY A 154 9.36 -1.20 13.70
N GLY A 155 10.32 -2.10 13.90
CA GLY A 155 10.26 -3.14 14.94
C GLY A 155 9.54 -4.42 14.50
N THR A 156 9.48 -4.67 13.20
CA THR A 156 9.06 -5.96 12.64
C THR A 156 10.11 -7.04 12.97
N PRO A 157 9.75 -8.20 13.58
CA PRO A 157 10.70 -9.19 14.08
C PRO A 157 11.18 -10.19 13.02
N PHE A 158 11.11 -9.82 11.75
CA PHE A 158 11.53 -10.63 10.61
C PHE A 158 12.06 -9.71 9.50
N PHE A 159 12.77 -10.29 8.55
CA PHE A 159 13.46 -9.56 7.48
C PHE A 159 12.86 -9.89 6.11
N PRO A 160 13.03 -9.02 5.10
CA PRO A 160 12.62 -9.33 3.74
C PRO A 160 13.31 -10.59 3.21
N PRO A 161 12.60 -11.40 2.39
CA PRO A 161 13.23 -12.54 1.74
C PRO A 161 14.27 -12.08 0.74
N ASN A 162 15.28 -12.92 0.50
CA ASN A 162 16.18 -12.73 -0.61
C ASN A 162 15.46 -13.10 -1.90
N ILE A 163 15.21 -12.12 -2.76
CA ILE A 163 14.55 -12.28 -4.06
C ILE A 163 15.54 -12.05 -5.18
N ARG A 164 15.46 -12.86 -6.23
CA ARG A 164 16.24 -12.66 -7.45
C ARG A 164 15.43 -11.84 -8.43
N VAL A 165 15.75 -10.56 -8.53
CA VAL A 165 15.13 -9.65 -9.50
C VAL A 165 15.73 -9.95 -10.87
N PRO A 166 14.90 -10.16 -11.92
CA PRO A 166 15.40 -10.36 -13.28
C PRO A 166 16.10 -9.11 -13.81
N LEU A 167 16.98 -9.30 -14.78
CA LEU A 167 17.66 -8.18 -15.43
C LEU A 167 16.63 -7.28 -16.14
N PRO A 168 16.80 -5.94 -16.09
CA PRO A 168 15.94 -5.02 -16.83
C PRO A 168 15.97 -5.36 -18.33
N HIS A 169 14.79 -5.46 -18.94
CA HIS A 169 14.68 -5.76 -20.38
C HIS A 169 14.62 -4.50 -21.26
N GLY A 170 14.54 -3.31 -20.65
CA GLY A 170 14.48 -2.02 -21.36
C GLY A 170 13.18 -1.75 -22.13
N VAL A 171 12.16 -2.61 -21.99
CA VAL A 171 10.86 -2.47 -22.69
C VAL A 171 9.93 -1.48 -22.00
N HIS A 172 10.01 -1.41 -20.66
CA HIS A 172 9.17 -0.53 -19.83
C HIS A 172 10.06 0.55 -19.20
N MET A 173 9.48 1.70 -18.87
CA MET A 173 10.25 2.82 -18.33
C MET A 173 10.54 2.66 -16.83
N VAL A 174 9.66 1.97 -16.09
CA VAL A 174 9.81 1.73 -14.65
C VAL A 174 9.35 0.32 -14.30
N GLU A 175 10.10 -0.33 -13.43
CA GLU A 175 9.78 -1.62 -12.85
C GLU A 175 9.85 -1.53 -11.31
N PHE A 176 8.76 -1.85 -10.63
CA PHE A 176 8.69 -1.94 -9.18
C PHE A 176 8.65 -3.39 -8.75
N TYR A 177 9.49 -3.73 -7.77
CA TYR A 177 9.53 -5.03 -7.14
C TYR A 177 9.22 -4.86 -5.66
N ALA A 178 8.24 -5.60 -5.15
CA ALA A 178 7.92 -5.59 -3.72
C ALA A 178 7.81 -7.04 -3.23
N SER A 179 8.60 -7.38 -2.21
CA SER A 179 8.51 -8.70 -1.60
C SER A 179 7.27 -8.82 -0.71
N ASP A 180 6.88 -10.04 -0.40
CA ASP A 180 5.77 -10.30 0.55
C ASP A 180 6.03 -9.76 1.96
N TYR A 181 7.26 -9.34 2.27
CA TYR A 181 7.62 -8.59 3.47
C TYR A 181 6.80 -7.31 3.64
N LEU A 182 6.49 -6.60 2.55
CA LEU A 182 5.71 -5.36 2.60
C LEU A 182 4.35 -5.59 3.26
N ALA A 183 3.64 -6.64 2.83
CA ALA A 183 2.33 -6.97 3.37
C ALA A 183 2.43 -7.68 4.73
N ASN A 184 3.43 -8.53 4.94
CA ASN A 184 3.62 -9.22 6.22
C ASN A 184 3.99 -8.25 7.36
N SER A 185 4.84 -7.24 7.13
CA SER A 185 5.13 -6.20 8.12
C SER A 185 3.86 -5.45 8.51
N MET A 186 3.03 -5.07 7.54
CA MET A 186 1.71 -4.49 7.81
C MET A 186 0.85 -5.40 8.69
N LEU A 187 0.68 -6.67 8.31
CA LEU A 187 -0.15 -7.64 9.05
C LEU A 187 0.37 -7.88 10.47
N TYR A 188 1.68 -7.88 10.68
CA TYR A 188 2.29 -7.97 12.00
C TYR A 188 1.92 -6.77 12.89
N HIS A 189 2.01 -5.55 12.36
CA HIS A 189 1.66 -4.35 13.13
C HIS A 189 0.16 -4.25 13.38
N VAL A 190 -0.67 -4.63 12.41
CA VAL A 190 -2.14 -4.73 12.60
C VAL A 190 -2.46 -5.71 13.72
N TYR A 191 -1.82 -6.89 13.72
CA TYR A 191 -1.96 -7.89 14.78
C TYR A 191 -1.52 -7.34 16.16
N LYS A 192 -0.33 -6.74 16.23
CA LYS A 192 0.24 -6.19 17.48
C LYS A 192 -0.63 -5.09 18.08
N GLN A 193 -1.36 -4.35 17.26
CA GLN A 193 -2.27 -3.29 17.69
C GLN A 193 -3.71 -3.78 17.92
N HIS A 194 -3.95 -5.10 17.93
CA HIS A 194 -5.27 -5.72 18.12
C HIS A 194 -6.32 -5.25 17.11
N LEU A 195 -5.89 -4.80 15.92
CA LEU A 195 -6.79 -4.28 14.89
C LEU A 195 -7.52 -5.38 14.11
N LEU A 196 -7.17 -6.65 14.35
CA LEU A 196 -7.88 -7.83 13.83
C LEU A 196 -8.86 -8.42 14.82
N ASP A 197 -8.97 -7.85 16.03
CA ASP A 197 -9.91 -8.34 17.03
C ASP A 197 -11.29 -7.74 16.72
N VAL A 198 -12.22 -8.61 16.33
CA VAL A 198 -13.52 -8.20 15.78
C VAL A 198 -14.64 -8.85 16.57
N ILE A 199 -15.68 -8.07 16.80
CA ILE A 199 -16.95 -8.53 17.37
C ILE A 199 -17.97 -8.52 16.23
N VAL A 200 -18.58 -9.67 15.99
CA VAL A 200 -19.59 -9.90 14.95
C VAL A 200 -20.90 -10.27 15.62
N GLY A 201 -21.88 -9.38 15.54
CA GLY A 201 -23.25 -9.57 16.01
C GLY A 201 -24.29 -9.38 14.89
N PRO A 202 -25.59 -9.54 15.18
CA PRO A 202 -26.68 -9.37 14.22
C PRO A 202 -26.62 -8.03 13.47
N GLU A 203 -26.19 -6.96 14.14
CA GLU A 203 -26.02 -5.62 13.57
C GLU A 203 -24.83 -5.47 12.61
N SER A 204 -24.01 -6.51 12.44
CA SER A 204 -22.81 -6.45 11.62
C SER A 204 -23.09 -6.48 10.12
N SER A 205 -24.20 -7.09 9.71
CA SER A 205 -24.67 -7.16 8.32
C SER A 205 -26.14 -7.54 8.30
N PRO A 206 -26.94 -7.06 7.32
CA PRO A 206 -28.33 -7.52 7.15
C PRO A 206 -28.46 -9.04 7.01
N GLN A 207 -27.44 -9.72 6.46
CA GLN A 207 -27.43 -11.18 6.33
C GLN A 207 -27.24 -11.90 7.68
N LEU A 208 -26.68 -11.21 8.68
CA LEU A 208 -26.41 -11.77 10.01
C LEU A 208 -27.55 -11.50 11.00
N GLU A 209 -28.46 -10.59 10.68
CA GLU A 209 -29.54 -10.16 11.57
C GLU A 209 -30.43 -11.35 11.98
N ASP A 210 -30.92 -12.10 10.99
CA ASP A 210 -31.74 -13.30 11.23
C ASP A 210 -30.87 -14.54 11.56
N LEU A 211 -29.66 -14.61 11.01
CA LEU A 211 -28.77 -15.77 11.18
C LEU A 211 -28.30 -15.93 12.63
N LEU A 212 -27.94 -14.83 13.29
CA LEU A 212 -27.36 -14.84 14.64
C LEU A 212 -28.43 -14.79 15.75
N MET A 213 -29.54 -15.49 15.51
CA MET A 213 -30.62 -15.69 16.48
C MET A 213 -30.64 -17.13 17.00
N THR A 214 -31.01 -17.32 18.26
CA THR A 214 -31.13 -18.67 18.84
C THR A 214 -32.49 -19.32 18.59
N SER A 215 -33.53 -18.55 18.34
CA SER A 215 -34.85 -19.08 18.00
C SER A 215 -35.23 -18.60 16.61
N CYS A 216 -35.47 -19.55 15.72
CA CYS A 216 -35.80 -19.26 14.33
C CYS A 216 -37.30 -18.98 14.20
N GLY A 217 -37.63 -17.97 13.39
CA GLY A 217 -39.01 -17.69 12.98
C GLY A 217 -39.39 -18.53 11.76
N THR A 218 -39.79 -17.89 10.67
CA THR A 218 -40.11 -18.54 9.38
C THR A 218 -38.90 -18.71 8.47
N GLY A 219 -37.67 -18.69 9.01
CA GLY A 219 -36.42 -18.63 8.25
C GLY A 219 -35.26 -19.31 8.97
N PHE A 220 -34.06 -19.22 8.37
CA PHE A 220 -32.86 -19.92 8.84
C PHE A 220 -32.13 -19.13 9.95
N CYS A 221 -31.75 -19.80 11.04
CA CYS A 221 -30.92 -19.21 12.10
C CYS A 221 -29.98 -20.23 12.75
N ILE A 222 -28.95 -19.75 13.45
CA ILE A 222 -27.90 -20.61 14.06
C ILE A 222 -28.44 -21.55 15.14
N GLY A 223 -29.57 -21.20 15.77
CA GLY A 223 -30.24 -22.03 16.78
C GLY A 223 -30.78 -23.36 16.28
N GLU A 224 -31.09 -23.49 14.98
CA GLU A 224 -31.52 -24.74 14.35
C GLU A 224 -30.35 -25.68 14.04
N PHE A 225 -29.16 -25.13 13.81
CA PHE A 225 -27.98 -25.90 13.41
C PHE A 225 -27.10 -26.32 14.59
N LEU A 226 -27.12 -25.55 15.69
CA LEU A 226 -26.14 -25.68 16.76
C LEU A 226 -26.71 -26.40 17.99
N GLY A 227 -26.85 -27.72 17.90
CA GLY A 227 -27.29 -28.59 19.01
C GLY A 227 -28.56 -28.08 19.69
N ALA A 228 -28.59 -28.10 21.03
CA ALA A 228 -29.72 -27.63 21.82
C ALA A 228 -29.69 -26.11 22.11
N LEU A 229 -29.06 -25.29 21.26
CA LEU A 229 -28.91 -23.84 21.49
C LEU A 229 -30.27 -23.13 21.62
N SER A 230 -31.22 -23.47 20.75
CA SER A 230 -32.57 -22.90 20.74
C SER A 230 -33.38 -23.24 21.99
N GLU A 231 -33.23 -24.46 22.50
CA GLU A 231 -33.92 -24.95 23.70
C GLU A 231 -33.34 -24.34 24.98
N GLN A 232 -32.01 -24.24 25.08
CA GLN A 232 -31.33 -23.74 26.27
C GLN A 232 -31.39 -22.23 26.40
N TYR A 233 -31.35 -21.52 25.27
CA TYR A 233 -31.27 -20.07 25.21
C TYR A 233 -32.33 -19.47 24.27
N PRO A 234 -33.64 -19.66 24.52
CA PRO A 234 -34.69 -19.25 23.60
C PRO A 234 -34.81 -17.73 23.45
N ASN A 235 -35.05 -17.25 22.23
CA ASN A 235 -35.28 -15.84 21.85
C ASN A 235 -34.12 -14.92 22.23
N ARG A 236 -32.90 -15.32 21.91
CA ARG A 236 -31.66 -14.60 22.24
C ARG A 236 -30.85 -14.31 20.99
N GLN A 237 -29.98 -13.31 21.08
CA GLN A 237 -29.01 -12.99 20.04
C GLN A 237 -27.66 -13.62 20.35
N VAL A 238 -26.97 -14.02 19.29
CA VAL A 238 -25.61 -14.58 19.34
C VAL A 238 -24.61 -13.53 18.86
N GLU A 239 -23.45 -13.50 19.51
CA GLU A 239 -22.32 -12.68 19.11
C GLU A 239 -21.06 -13.52 19.06
N VAL A 240 -20.27 -13.34 18.01
CA VAL A 240 -18.99 -13.99 17.82
C VAL A 240 -17.87 -12.99 18.05
N THR A 241 -16.94 -13.30 18.95
CA THR A 241 -15.71 -12.54 19.13
C THR A 241 -14.55 -13.31 18.53
N PHE A 242 -13.91 -12.72 17.53
CA PHE A 242 -12.67 -13.21 16.94
C PHE A 242 -11.48 -12.45 17.51
N THR A 243 -10.42 -13.18 17.87
CA THR A 243 -9.15 -12.61 18.33
C THR A 243 -8.01 -13.33 17.62
N ALA A 244 -7.12 -12.58 16.97
CA ALA A 244 -5.97 -13.18 16.32
C ALA A 244 -5.01 -13.79 17.37
N ARG A 245 -4.55 -15.04 17.17
CA ARG A 245 -3.59 -15.70 18.08
C ARG A 245 -2.15 -15.50 17.65
N LYS A 246 -1.93 -15.28 16.36
CA LYS A 246 -0.63 -15.01 15.74
C LYS A 246 -0.82 -13.97 14.63
N ALA A 247 0.25 -13.26 14.28
CA ALA A 247 0.24 -12.39 13.11
C ALA A 247 -0.16 -13.19 11.86
N PRO A 248 -1.14 -12.71 11.08
CA PRO A 248 -1.46 -13.35 9.80
C PRO A 248 -0.28 -13.27 8.86
N LEU A 249 -0.21 -14.22 7.94
CA LEU A 249 0.84 -14.31 6.94
C LEU A 249 0.22 -14.23 5.55
N ILE A 250 0.88 -13.52 4.65
CA ILE A 250 0.63 -13.59 3.21
C ILE A 250 1.91 -13.98 2.49
N VAL A 251 1.81 -14.91 1.54
CA VAL A 251 2.96 -15.34 0.72
C VAL A 251 2.61 -15.15 -0.74
N PHE A 252 3.47 -14.46 -1.48
CA PHE A 252 3.34 -14.33 -2.92
C PHE A 252 3.85 -15.60 -3.61
N VAL A 253 3.03 -16.13 -4.50
CA VAL A 253 3.33 -17.28 -5.34
C VAL A 253 2.93 -16.95 -6.77
N GLU A 254 3.25 -17.82 -7.72
CA GLU A 254 2.91 -17.59 -9.12
C GLU A 254 1.41 -17.24 -9.30
N ASN A 255 1.17 -16.04 -9.85
CA ASN A 255 -0.12 -15.45 -10.18
C ASN A 255 -1.11 -15.19 -9.04
N ARG A 256 -0.76 -15.43 -7.78
CA ARG A 256 -1.65 -15.20 -6.63
C ARG A 256 -0.90 -14.97 -5.33
N ALA A 257 -1.62 -14.56 -4.30
CA ALA A 257 -1.13 -14.55 -2.93
C ALA A 257 -1.91 -15.55 -2.08
N ARG A 258 -1.23 -16.21 -1.14
CA ARG A 258 -1.85 -17.12 -0.16
C ARG A 258 -1.85 -16.46 1.21
N PHE A 259 -3.04 -16.25 1.75
CA PHE A 259 -3.25 -15.65 3.06
C PHE A 259 -3.58 -16.73 4.10
N ARG A 260 -3.01 -16.59 5.30
CA ARG A 260 -3.25 -17.52 6.42
C ARG A 260 -3.49 -16.75 7.71
N LEU A 261 -4.55 -17.13 8.41
CA LEU A 261 -5.00 -16.53 9.66
C LEU A 261 -5.19 -17.60 10.74
N HIS A 262 -4.71 -17.30 11.93
CA HIS A 262 -4.91 -18.13 13.12
C HIS A 262 -5.53 -17.29 14.22
N GLY A 263 -6.65 -17.73 14.75
CA GLY A 263 -7.39 -17.00 15.76
C GLY A 263 -8.07 -17.88 16.78
N ARG A 264 -8.68 -17.22 17.76
CA ARG A 264 -9.65 -17.79 18.67
C ARG A 264 -11.00 -17.20 18.30
N MET A 265 -12.01 -18.04 18.27
CA MET A 265 -13.40 -17.63 18.08
C MET A 265 -14.21 -18.08 19.29
N ASN A 266 -14.74 -17.10 20.00
CA ASN A 266 -15.63 -17.33 21.13
C ASN A 266 -17.05 -16.89 20.74
N MET A 267 -18.03 -17.75 21.00
CA MET A 267 -19.44 -17.43 20.80
C MET A 267 -20.08 -17.09 22.13
N PHE A 268 -20.89 -16.03 22.13
CA PHE A 268 -21.61 -15.54 23.29
C PHE A 268 -23.10 -15.43 22.98
N VAL A 269 -23.92 -15.72 23.97
CA VAL A 269 -25.35 -15.41 23.95
C VAL A 269 -25.56 -14.10 24.70
N ARG A 270 -26.09 -13.08 24.01
CA ARG A 270 -26.37 -11.74 24.53
C ARG A 270 -27.59 -11.73 25.45
N PRO A 271 -27.63 -10.87 26.50
CA PRO A 271 -28.78 -10.74 27.38
C PRO A 271 -30.05 -10.34 26.62
N GLY A 272 -31.16 -11.03 26.86
CA GLY A 272 -32.49 -10.70 26.33
C GLY A 272 -33.26 -9.78 27.26
N ASN A 273 -33.05 -9.93 28.57
CA ASN A 273 -33.64 -9.10 29.62
C ASN A 273 -32.57 -8.54 30.56
N ALA A 274 -32.90 -7.49 31.32
CA ALA A 274 -31.99 -6.82 32.26
C ALA A 274 -31.45 -7.71 33.40
N THR A 275 -32.10 -8.85 33.68
CA THR A 275 -31.69 -9.82 34.70
C THR A 275 -30.67 -10.84 34.19
N GLN A 276 -30.50 -10.94 32.87
CA GLN A 276 -29.63 -11.94 32.25
C GLN A 276 -28.28 -11.32 31.92
N VAL A 277 -27.23 -12.14 31.93
CA VAL A 277 -25.87 -11.72 31.58
C VAL A 277 -25.47 -12.27 30.20
N LYS A 278 -24.45 -11.67 29.61
CA LYS A 278 -23.77 -12.21 28.44
C LYS A 278 -23.01 -13.47 28.85
N GLU A 279 -23.27 -14.58 28.19
CA GLU A 279 -22.65 -15.87 28.52
C GLU A 279 -21.84 -16.39 27.33
N MET A 280 -20.58 -16.80 27.57
CA MET A 280 -19.81 -17.55 26.58
C MET A 280 -20.33 -18.99 26.52
N VAL A 281 -20.78 -19.40 25.34
CA VAL A 281 -21.37 -20.72 25.10
C VAL A 281 -20.46 -21.65 24.29
N ILE A 282 -19.58 -21.10 23.44
CA ILE A 282 -18.58 -21.87 22.69
C ILE A 282 -17.23 -21.18 22.77
N ARG A 283 -16.19 -21.98 22.94
CA ARG A 283 -14.79 -21.58 22.77
C ARG A 283 -14.15 -22.46 21.71
N SER A 284 -13.52 -21.84 20.71
CA SER A 284 -12.89 -22.55 19.60
C SER A 284 -11.62 -21.85 19.11
N ASP A 285 -10.72 -22.61 18.51
CA ASP A 285 -9.62 -22.08 17.71
C ASP A 285 -10.01 -22.11 16.23
N THR A 286 -9.60 -21.11 15.46
CA THR A 286 -9.91 -20.98 14.04
C THR A 286 -8.63 -20.95 13.23
N THR A 287 -8.61 -21.70 12.13
CA THR A 287 -7.56 -21.59 11.11
C THR A 287 -8.18 -21.38 9.75
N MET A 288 -7.78 -20.30 9.09
CA MET A 288 -8.30 -19.93 7.79
C MET A 288 -7.15 -19.80 6.79
N THR A 289 -7.35 -20.34 5.59
CA THR A 289 -6.50 -20.11 4.43
C THR A 289 -7.33 -19.56 3.28
N ALA A 290 -6.79 -18.56 2.58
CA ALA A 290 -7.46 -17.93 1.46
C ALA A 290 -6.49 -17.71 0.30
N ASN A 291 -6.99 -17.89 -0.92
CA ASN A 291 -6.33 -17.41 -2.13
C ASN A 291 -6.73 -15.97 -2.38
N VAL A 292 -5.78 -15.14 -2.76
CA VAL A 292 -6.01 -13.74 -3.08
C VAL A 292 -5.48 -13.48 -4.49
N ILE A 293 -6.34 -13.02 -5.38
CA ILE A 293 -5.94 -12.61 -6.73
C ILE A 293 -6.05 -11.08 -6.77
N MET A 294 -5.00 -10.44 -7.24
CA MET A 294 -4.92 -8.98 -7.32
C MET A 294 -4.63 -8.54 -8.74
N TRP A 295 -5.21 -7.42 -9.13
CA TRP A 295 -5.02 -6.79 -10.42
C TRP A 295 -5.05 -5.26 -10.29
N ILE A 296 -4.63 -4.57 -11.34
CA ILE A 296 -4.66 -3.11 -11.38
C ILE A 296 -5.98 -2.63 -11.96
N ASN A 297 -6.60 -1.67 -11.28
CA ASN A 297 -7.74 -0.91 -11.78
C ASN A 297 -7.44 0.59 -11.64
N GLY A 298 -7.14 1.25 -12.76
CA GLY A 298 -6.70 2.64 -12.78
C GLY A 298 -5.38 2.83 -12.04
N THR A 299 -5.40 3.59 -10.94
CA THR A 299 -4.23 3.84 -10.08
C THR A 299 -4.18 2.94 -8.84
N ARG A 300 -5.12 1.99 -8.69
CA ARG A 300 -5.22 1.14 -7.51
C ARG A 300 -4.92 -0.31 -7.86
N ILE A 301 -4.24 -1.00 -6.94
CA ILE A 301 -4.19 -2.46 -6.89
C ILE A 301 -5.40 -2.90 -6.08
N ILE A 302 -6.32 -3.62 -6.72
CA ILE A 302 -7.50 -4.22 -6.10
C ILE A 302 -7.40 -5.74 -6.19
N GLY A 303 -8.29 -6.45 -5.50
CA GLY A 303 -8.30 -7.90 -5.55
C GLY A 303 -9.61 -8.54 -5.14
N ASN A 304 -9.67 -9.85 -5.26
CA ASN A 304 -10.67 -10.71 -4.64
C ASN A 304 -9.97 -11.77 -3.78
N ALA A 305 -10.69 -12.29 -2.81
CA ALA A 305 -10.25 -13.42 -2.01
C ALA A 305 -11.21 -14.58 -2.22
N THR A 306 -10.71 -15.80 -2.15
CA THR A 306 -11.51 -17.03 -2.04
C THR A 306 -11.02 -17.84 -0.86
N ILE A 307 -11.94 -18.32 -0.03
CA ILE A 307 -11.57 -19.11 1.14
C ILE A 307 -11.26 -20.55 0.68
N GLU A 308 -10.02 -21.00 0.88
CA GLU A 308 -9.63 -22.39 0.59
C GLU A 308 -10.04 -23.33 1.72
N ASN A 309 -9.88 -22.88 2.96
CA ASN A 309 -10.19 -23.65 4.14
C ASN A 309 -10.55 -22.72 5.30
N LEU A 310 -11.59 -23.09 6.05
CA LEU A 310 -11.99 -22.47 7.31
C LEU A 310 -12.30 -23.57 8.31
N ASP A 311 -11.30 -23.92 9.11
CA ASP A 311 -11.42 -24.94 10.14
C ASP A 311 -11.66 -24.31 11.51
N PHE A 312 -12.58 -24.92 12.24
CA PHE A 312 -12.82 -24.62 13.65
C PHE A 312 -12.44 -25.83 14.50
N LYS A 313 -11.62 -25.63 15.52
CA LYS A 313 -11.35 -26.62 16.55
C LYS A 313 -12.15 -26.26 17.80
N LEU A 314 -13.19 -27.03 18.09
CA LEU A 314 -14.00 -26.89 19.29
C LEU A 314 -13.16 -27.24 20.52
N LEU A 315 -13.07 -26.30 21.47
CA LEU A 315 -12.34 -26.49 22.73
C LEU A 315 -13.29 -26.76 23.88
N GLU A 316 -14.41 -26.04 23.92
CA GLU A 316 -15.41 -26.13 24.99
C GLU A 316 -16.76 -25.65 24.47
N THR A 317 -17.82 -26.29 24.93
CA THR A 317 -19.21 -25.88 24.67
C THR A 317 -20.03 -26.05 25.95
N LYS A 318 -20.94 -25.10 26.20
CA LYS A 318 -22.01 -25.23 27.21
C LYS A 318 -23.33 -25.70 26.61
N ILE A 319 -23.41 -25.72 25.29
CA ILE A 319 -24.58 -26.16 24.54
C ILE A 319 -24.55 -27.68 24.48
N LYS A 320 -25.69 -28.31 24.80
CA LYS A 320 -25.83 -29.77 24.69
C LYS A 320 -25.85 -30.16 23.22
N ASP A 321 -25.37 -31.37 22.94
CA ASP A 321 -25.43 -31.97 21.61
C ASP A 321 -24.67 -31.17 20.53
N VAL A 322 -23.56 -30.55 20.93
CA VAL A 322 -22.61 -29.91 20.00
C VAL A 322 -21.30 -30.70 20.04
N ASP A 323 -20.98 -31.36 18.94
CA ASP A 323 -19.69 -32.00 18.73
C ASP A 323 -18.83 -31.24 17.70
N GLN A 324 -17.63 -31.76 17.45
CA GLN A 324 -16.68 -31.16 16.51
C GLN A 324 -17.18 -31.19 15.06
N ALA A 325 -17.97 -32.20 14.67
CA ALA A 325 -18.47 -32.32 13.30
C ALA A 325 -19.60 -31.30 13.07
N SER A 326 -20.60 -31.25 13.95
CA SER A 326 -21.70 -30.29 13.88
C SER A 326 -21.21 -28.84 13.92
N PHE A 327 -20.19 -28.55 14.74
CA PHE A 327 -19.60 -27.21 14.77
C PHE A 327 -18.74 -26.90 13.53
N GLY A 328 -18.11 -27.91 12.93
CA GLY A 328 -17.33 -27.79 11.71
C GLY A 328 -18.18 -27.40 10.50
N ASP A 329 -19.41 -27.90 10.41
CA ASP A 329 -20.35 -27.59 9.32
C ASP A 329 -20.73 -26.09 9.27
N LEU A 330 -20.69 -25.39 10.42
CA LEU A 330 -20.85 -23.94 10.46
C LEU A 330 -19.72 -23.17 9.75
N GLY A 331 -18.58 -23.83 9.50
CA GLY A 331 -17.48 -23.37 8.65
C GLY A 331 -17.92 -22.93 7.27
N LEU A 332 -18.90 -23.61 6.67
CA LEU A 332 -19.37 -23.29 5.31
C LEU A 332 -20.02 -21.90 5.26
N PHE A 333 -20.87 -21.57 6.22
CA PHE A 333 -21.51 -20.25 6.31
C PHE A 333 -20.50 -19.15 6.65
N GLY A 334 -19.56 -19.46 7.56
CA GLY A 334 -18.47 -18.55 7.90
C GLY A 334 -17.59 -18.22 6.70
N ALA A 335 -17.32 -19.20 5.83
CA ALA A 335 -16.47 -19.02 4.65
C ALA A 335 -17.08 -18.03 3.66
N GLU A 336 -18.37 -18.13 3.33
CA GLU A 336 -19.03 -17.21 2.40
C GLU A 336 -19.02 -15.77 2.92
N PHE A 337 -19.35 -15.57 4.20
CA PHE A 337 -19.31 -14.26 4.84
C PHE A 337 -17.90 -13.66 4.82
N LEU A 338 -16.88 -14.46 5.18
CA LEU A 338 -15.49 -14.02 5.19
C LEU A 338 -14.96 -13.74 3.78
N GLU A 339 -15.37 -14.52 2.78
CA GLU A 339 -15.01 -14.30 1.38
C GLU A 339 -15.49 -12.94 0.88
N LYS A 340 -16.77 -12.64 1.14
CA LYS A 340 -17.37 -11.35 0.80
C LYS A 340 -16.69 -10.20 1.53
N LEU A 341 -16.46 -10.33 2.84
CA LEU A 341 -15.75 -9.34 3.66
C LEU A 341 -14.35 -9.05 3.12
N LEU A 342 -13.55 -10.10 2.88
CA LEU A 342 -12.18 -9.94 2.37
C LEU A 342 -12.19 -9.33 0.96
N THR A 343 -13.11 -9.75 0.09
CA THR A 343 -13.24 -9.19 -1.25
C THR A 343 -13.62 -7.71 -1.20
N GLU A 344 -14.59 -7.31 -0.37
CA GLU A 344 -14.95 -5.90 -0.18
C GLU A 344 -13.74 -5.06 0.28
N ILE A 345 -12.93 -5.58 1.23
CA ILE A 345 -11.69 -4.93 1.68
C ILE A 345 -10.67 -4.82 0.53
N LEU A 346 -10.51 -5.85 -0.29
CA LEU A 346 -9.56 -5.85 -1.40
C LEU A 346 -10.01 -4.96 -2.57
N GLN A 347 -11.31 -4.81 -2.79
CA GLN A 347 -11.88 -3.93 -3.82
C GLN A 347 -11.67 -2.44 -3.52
N ILE A 348 -11.49 -2.08 -2.24
CA ILE A 348 -11.10 -0.73 -1.84
C ILE A 348 -9.71 -0.35 -2.39
N GLY A 349 -8.82 -1.34 -2.45
CA GLY A 349 -7.51 -1.28 -3.07
C GLY A 349 -6.49 -0.37 -2.40
N ILE A 350 -5.24 -0.58 -2.81
CA ILE A 350 -4.08 0.22 -2.42
C ILE A 350 -3.66 1.07 -3.61
N ILE A 351 -3.44 2.37 -3.40
CA ILE A 351 -2.97 3.25 -4.47
C ILE A 351 -1.54 2.88 -4.84
N MET A 352 -1.27 2.69 -6.13
CA MET A 352 0.08 2.49 -6.62
C MET A 352 0.89 3.76 -6.38
N PRO A 353 2.12 3.64 -5.87
CA PRO A 353 2.96 4.81 -5.69
C PRO A 353 3.27 5.47 -7.03
N SER A 354 3.13 6.79 -7.08
CA SER A 354 3.50 7.59 -8.25
C SER A 354 4.42 8.74 -7.84
N MET A 355 4.78 9.59 -8.79
CA MET A 355 5.48 10.86 -8.49
C MET A 355 4.64 12.05 -8.90
N GLN A 356 4.81 13.19 -8.21
CA GLN A 356 4.21 14.43 -8.65
C GLN A 356 4.71 14.77 -10.08
N GLY A 357 3.76 15.09 -10.96
CA GLY A 357 4.04 15.32 -12.37
C GLY A 357 4.39 14.07 -13.17
N VAL A 358 4.25 12.87 -12.60
CA VAL A 358 4.44 11.59 -13.31
C VAL A 358 3.10 10.86 -13.39
N GLN A 359 2.63 10.63 -14.62
CA GLN A 359 1.43 9.85 -14.88
C GLN A 359 1.82 8.45 -15.36
N LEU A 360 1.53 7.44 -14.56
CA LEU A 360 1.73 6.05 -14.97
C LEU A 360 0.82 5.69 -16.14
N LYS A 361 1.36 4.98 -17.13
CA LYS A 361 0.66 4.54 -18.35
C LYS A 361 0.80 3.03 -18.52
N SER A 362 -0.35 2.38 -18.70
CA SER A 362 -0.46 0.95 -18.93
C SER A 362 0.28 0.07 -17.92
N PRO A 363 0.11 0.30 -16.60
CA PRO A 363 0.80 -0.50 -15.59
C PRO A 363 0.28 -1.94 -15.58
N ARG A 364 1.20 -2.90 -15.44
CA ARG A 364 0.89 -4.34 -15.40
C ARG A 364 1.46 -4.97 -14.12
N LEU A 365 0.59 -5.66 -13.39
CA LEU A 365 0.94 -6.38 -12.16
C LEU A 365 1.13 -7.87 -12.46
N SER A 366 2.17 -8.46 -11.90
CA SER A 366 2.42 -9.91 -11.92
C SER A 366 2.94 -10.38 -10.55
N PHE A 367 2.53 -11.57 -10.13
CA PHE A 367 2.99 -12.21 -8.90
C PHE A 367 3.93 -13.36 -9.23
N HIS A 368 5.05 -13.40 -8.51
CA HIS A 368 6.10 -14.39 -8.63
C HIS A 368 6.37 -14.97 -7.23
N GLU A 369 7.21 -15.99 -7.16
CA GLU A 369 7.67 -16.53 -5.88
C GLU A 369 8.30 -15.42 -4.99
N ARG A 370 7.63 -15.11 -3.87
CA ARG A 370 8.01 -14.14 -2.83
C ARG A 370 7.98 -12.65 -3.21
N TYR A 371 7.65 -12.27 -4.45
CA TYR A 371 7.54 -10.86 -4.84
C TYR A 371 6.42 -10.60 -5.86
N LEU A 372 5.92 -9.37 -5.85
CA LEU A 372 5.12 -8.81 -6.93
C LEU A 372 5.99 -7.89 -7.79
N ARG A 373 5.66 -7.82 -9.07
CA ARG A 373 6.29 -6.94 -10.06
C ARG A 373 5.23 -6.06 -10.72
N VAL A 374 5.45 -4.75 -10.71
CA VAL A 374 4.68 -3.78 -11.48
C VAL A 374 5.58 -3.18 -12.55
N VAL A 375 5.24 -3.37 -13.82
CA VAL A 375 5.93 -2.73 -14.95
C VAL A 375 5.03 -1.68 -15.58
N THR A 376 5.58 -0.52 -15.94
CA THR A 376 4.77 0.59 -16.46
C THR A 376 5.58 1.53 -17.35
N TYR A 377 4.87 2.24 -18.21
CA TYR A 377 5.36 3.47 -18.84
C TYR A 377 5.00 4.66 -17.95
N PHE A 378 5.61 5.81 -18.19
CA PHE A 378 5.13 7.05 -17.59
C PHE A 378 5.17 8.22 -18.57
N LYS A 379 4.29 9.19 -18.36
CA LYS A 379 4.33 10.50 -19.02
C LYS A 379 4.59 11.57 -17.97
N LEU A 380 5.50 12.50 -18.28
CA LEU A 380 5.70 13.70 -17.48
C LEU A 380 4.61 14.73 -17.78
N ASP A 381 4.08 15.36 -16.73
CA ASP A 381 3.20 16.51 -16.84
C ASP A 381 4.04 17.72 -17.27
N GLU A 382 3.77 18.19 -18.49
CA GLU A 382 4.50 19.29 -19.12
C GLU A 382 4.36 20.60 -18.34
N TYR A 383 3.20 20.85 -17.71
CA TYR A 383 2.99 22.05 -16.90
C TYR A 383 3.82 22.00 -15.62
N PHE A 384 3.74 20.88 -14.90
CA PHE A 384 4.53 20.68 -13.70
C PHE A 384 6.03 20.75 -13.99
N THR A 385 6.47 20.10 -15.08
CA THR A 385 7.87 20.12 -15.51
C THR A 385 8.30 21.54 -15.89
N GLY A 386 7.45 22.30 -16.58
CA GLY A 386 7.72 23.68 -16.95
C GLY A 386 7.90 24.59 -15.73
N ASP A 387 7.03 24.48 -14.73
CA ASP A 387 7.11 25.25 -13.48
C ASP A 387 8.38 24.91 -12.68
N LEU A 388 8.71 23.62 -12.58
CA LEU A 388 9.92 23.15 -11.90
C LEU A 388 11.18 23.71 -12.56
N VAL A 389 11.28 23.60 -13.89
CA VAL A 389 12.42 24.13 -14.66
C VAL A 389 12.50 25.64 -14.53
N GLN A 390 11.38 26.36 -14.63
CA GLN A 390 11.38 27.81 -14.49
C GLN A 390 11.88 28.26 -13.11
N THR A 391 11.47 27.53 -12.06
CA THR A 391 11.90 27.79 -10.68
C THR A 391 13.39 27.54 -10.49
N ALA A 392 13.91 26.40 -10.98
CA ALA A 392 15.33 26.06 -10.90
C ALA A 392 16.21 27.08 -11.65
N VAL A 393 15.76 27.53 -12.83
CA VAL A 393 16.46 28.55 -13.62
C VAL A 393 16.50 29.89 -12.88
N LYS A 394 15.37 30.34 -12.29
CA LYS A 394 15.32 31.57 -11.49
C LYS A 394 16.27 31.52 -10.28
N GLN A 395 16.31 30.40 -9.56
CA GLN A 395 17.19 30.23 -8.40
C GLN A 395 18.68 30.28 -8.78
N THR A 396 19.03 29.67 -9.92
CA THR A 396 20.41 29.69 -10.44
C THR A 396 20.85 31.12 -10.75
N PHE A 397 20.00 31.91 -11.41
CA PHE A 397 20.32 33.30 -11.73
C PHE A 397 20.42 34.19 -10.49
N ASN A 398 19.66 33.91 -9.42
CA ASN A 398 19.74 34.67 -8.17
C ASN A 398 21.03 34.40 -7.36
N HIS A 399 21.68 33.25 -7.55
CA HIS A 399 22.96 32.91 -6.90
C HIS A 399 24.21 33.39 -7.66
N VAL A 400 24.04 33.83 -8.90
CA VAL A 400 25.14 34.29 -9.79
C VAL A 400 25.20 35.83 -9.85
N GLY A 401 24.39 36.51 -9.04
CA GLY A 401 24.31 37.97 -8.92
C GLY A 401 25.10 38.53 -7.74
#